data_AF-R7HJK9-F1
#
_entry.id   AF-R7HJK9-F1
#
_cell.length_a   1.000
_cell.length_b   1.000
_cell.length_c   1.000
_cell.angle_alpha   90.00
_cell.angle_beta   90.00
_cell.angle_gamma   90.00
#
_symmetry.space_group_name_H-M   'P 1'
#
loop_
_entity.id
_entity.type
_entity.pdbx_description
1 polymer ?
#
loop_
_entity_poly.entity_id
_entity_poly.type
_entity_poly.pdbx_seq_one_letter_code
_entity_poly.pdbx_strand_id
1 'polypeptide(L)'
;MELVNLMYRYVNRFINSNELINELKKIDISNYSEKDKKVIDKLIKDIEEVRDKTPNEIDEVEKKRLEQIDYLLDKFKEVNTSDEQAKEFIEKQYNNLLEDKEKIKDGGKLYTKITDLLTNNSVINKSASKMNDKELLTFITRYISVPLPPPIKQEDFNDLVKVGIKEDNREALWRLAVNYDKKMDFTLIEDYFIDKRDSYYLIELVSATDSVNLDNIVSKVVATNDRKFMIDLANRSLELSIFTKEDIDKIKEKYNL
;
A
#
# COMPACT_ATOMS: atom_id res chain seq x y z
N MET A 1 8.46 1.99 18.00
CA MET A 1 7.97 1.83 16.61
C MET A 1 9.09 1.57 15.60
N GLU A 2 10.28 2.14 15.76
CA GLU A 2 11.37 2.02 14.78
C GLU A 2 11.71 0.58 14.39
N LEU A 3 11.85 -0.34 15.36
CA LEU A 3 12.08 -1.75 15.10
C LEU A 3 10.99 -2.40 14.23
N VAL A 4 9.72 -2.09 14.50
CA VAL A 4 8.58 -2.61 13.72
C VAL A 4 8.60 -2.03 12.31
N ASN A 5 8.95 -0.76 12.17
CA ASN A 5 9.09 -0.10 10.86
C ASN A 5 10.23 -0.71 10.03
N LEU A 6 11.37 -1.02 10.64
CA LEU A 6 12.48 -1.69 9.94
C LEU A 6 12.11 -3.11 9.50
N MET A 7 11.48 -3.89 10.39
CA MET A 7 10.94 -5.19 10.02
C MET A 7 10.02 -5.06 8.81
N TYR A 8 9.05 -4.13 8.88
CA TYR A 8 8.05 -3.98 7.83
C TYR A 8 8.64 -3.58 6.49
N ARG A 9 9.62 -2.66 6.49
CA ARG A 9 10.36 -2.27 5.29
C ARG A 9 11.15 -3.44 4.70
N TYR A 10 11.77 -4.27 5.54
CA TYR A 10 12.50 -5.43 5.07
C TYR A 10 11.58 -6.50 4.49
N VAL A 11 10.51 -6.86 5.20
CA VAL A 11 9.51 -7.85 4.75
C VAL A 11 8.87 -7.42 3.43
N ASN A 12 8.62 -6.12 3.24
CA ASN A 12 8.10 -5.60 1.97
C ASN A 12 9.18 -5.31 0.92
N ARG A 13 10.44 -5.73 1.16
CA ARG A 13 11.60 -5.53 0.27
C ARG A 13 11.87 -4.08 -0.12
N PHE A 14 11.52 -3.13 0.75
CA PHE A 14 11.87 -1.73 0.59
C PHE A 14 13.34 -1.47 0.90
N ILE A 15 13.94 -2.32 1.73
CA ILE A 15 15.37 -2.31 2.05
C ILE A 15 15.94 -3.72 1.94
N ASN A 16 17.25 -3.83 1.70
CA ASN A 16 18.00 -5.07 1.79
C ASN A 16 18.65 -5.26 3.17
N SER A 17 19.33 -6.39 3.36
CA SER A 17 19.96 -6.76 4.62
C SER A 17 21.07 -5.81 5.05
N ASN A 18 21.82 -5.22 4.11
CA ASN A 18 22.86 -4.24 4.43
C ASN A 18 22.25 -2.96 5.00
N GLU A 19 21.23 -2.42 4.35
CA GLU A 19 20.47 -1.26 4.83
C GLU A 19 19.82 -1.56 6.18
N LEU A 20 19.19 -2.73 6.34
CA LEU A 20 18.57 -3.17 7.59
C LEU A 20 19.58 -3.18 8.75
N ILE A 21 20.74 -3.81 8.60
CA ILE A 21 21.78 -3.87 9.65
C ILE A 21 22.27 -2.46 9.98
N ASN A 22 22.52 -1.63 8.97
CA ASN A 22 22.97 -0.26 9.15
C ASN A 22 21.96 0.60 9.90
N GLU A 23 20.67 0.44 9.64
CA GLU A 23 19.61 1.15 10.35
C GLU A 23 19.37 0.59 11.76
N LEU A 24 19.39 -0.74 11.95
CA LEU A 24 19.27 -1.37 13.28
C LEU A 24 20.35 -0.89 14.25
N LYS A 25 21.60 -0.76 13.78
CA LYS A 25 22.72 -0.26 14.59
C LYS A 25 22.60 1.21 15.02
N LYS A 26 21.71 1.98 14.37
CA LYS A 26 21.47 3.40 14.66
C LYS A 26 20.29 3.62 15.60
N ILE A 27 19.49 2.59 15.88
CA ILE A 27 18.36 2.71 16.78
C ILE A 27 18.84 3.11 18.18
N ASP A 28 18.22 4.14 18.74
CA ASP A 28 18.42 4.45 20.15
C ASP A 28 17.73 3.39 21.02
N ILE A 29 18.55 2.52 21.60
CA ILE A 29 18.10 1.47 22.51
C ILE A 29 18.14 1.88 23.99
N SER A 30 18.43 3.15 24.31
CA SER A 30 18.58 3.64 25.69
C SER A 30 17.35 3.36 26.55
N ASN A 31 16.16 3.51 25.96
CA ASN A 31 14.86 3.34 26.61
C ASN A 31 14.39 1.87 26.73
N TYR A 32 15.17 0.90 26.22
CA TYR A 32 14.84 -0.52 26.33
C TYR A 32 15.37 -1.11 27.63
N SER A 33 14.72 -2.17 28.12
CA SER A 33 15.24 -2.93 29.26
C SER A 33 16.54 -3.63 28.89
N GLU A 34 17.41 -3.91 29.88
CA GLU A 34 18.66 -4.66 29.64
C GLU A 34 18.43 -6.04 28.99
N LYS A 35 17.28 -6.67 29.28
CA LYS A 35 16.87 -7.91 28.61
C LYS A 35 16.55 -7.66 27.13
N ASP A 36 15.77 -6.63 26.84
CA ASP A 36 15.37 -6.30 25.46
C ASP A 36 16.59 -5.85 24.63
N LYS A 37 17.52 -5.08 25.20
CA LYS A 37 18.79 -4.71 24.56
C LYS A 37 19.58 -5.92 24.09
N LYS A 38 19.76 -6.93 24.96
CA LYS A 38 20.44 -8.18 24.60
C LYS A 38 19.75 -8.95 23.47
N VAL A 39 18.42 -8.89 23.40
CA VAL A 39 17.65 -9.51 22.32
C VAL A 39 17.87 -8.76 20.99
N ILE A 40 17.93 -7.43 21.02
CA ILE A 40 18.23 -6.61 19.84
C ILE A 40 19.67 -6.85 19.36
N ASP A 41 20.65 -6.82 20.28
CA ASP A 41 22.06 -7.09 19.93
C ASP A 41 22.25 -8.48 19.32
N LYS A 42 21.54 -9.47 19.87
CA LYS A 42 21.54 -10.83 19.30
C LYS A 42 20.89 -10.84 17.91
N LEU A 43 19.76 -10.19 17.73
CA LEU A 43 19.09 -10.10 16.42
C LEU A 43 20.03 -9.52 15.35
N ILE A 44 20.75 -8.44 15.66
CA ILE A 44 21.69 -7.82 14.70
C ILE A 44 22.78 -8.83 14.30
N LYS A 45 23.38 -9.53 15.27
CA LYS A 45 24.41 -10.55 15.01
C LYS A 45 23.88 -11.73 14.20
N ASP A 46 22.69 -12.21 14.54
CA ASP A 46 22.05 -13.34 13.84
C ASP A 46 21.77 -12.94 12.36
N ILE A 47 21.33 -11.71 12.11
CA ILE A 47 21.11 -11.19 10.75
C ILE A 47 22.44 -11.05 9.98
N GLU A 48 23.48 -10.50 10.62
CA GLU A 48 24.83 -10.41 10.04
C GLU A 48 25.36 -11.80 9.65
N GLU A 49 25.22 -12.78 10.53
CA GLU A 49 25.65 -14.15 10.27
C GLU A 49 24.88 -14.77 9.11
N VAL A 50 23.55 -14.59 9.05
CA VAL A 50 22.74 -15.09 7.94
C VAL A 50 23.15 -14.45 6.62
N ARG A 51 23.36 -13.13 6.60
CA ARG A 51 23.81 -12.38 5.42
C ARG A 51 25.16 -12.88 4.93
N ASP A 52 26.14 -13.06 5.82
CA ASP A 52 27.50 -13.43 5.43
C ASP A 52 27.60 -14.88 4.94
N LYS A 53 26.71 -15.75 5.41
CA LYS A 53 26.72 -17.20 5.08
C LYS A 53 25.74 -17.61 4.00
N THR A 54 24.78 -16.75 3.65
CA THR A 54 23.71 -17.09 2.69
C THR A 54 23.83 -16.19 1.47
N PRO A 55 24.06 -16.74 0.26
CA PRO A 55 24.14 -15.93 -0.95
C PRO A 55 22.78 -15.25 -1.22
N ASN A 56 22.83 -14.04 -1.77
CA ASN A 56 21.63 -13.39 -2.26
C ASN A 56 21.22 -13.97 -3.62
N GLU A 57 19.95 -14.33 -3.77
CA GLU A 57 19.41 -14.98 -4.96
C GLU A 57 18.41 -14.04 -5.66
N ILE A 58 18.46 -13.98 -6.99
CA ILE A 58 17.42 -13.35 -7.79
C ILE A 58 16.25 -14.34 -7.90
N ASP A 59 15.31 -14.23 -6.97
CA ASP A 59 14.12 -15.07 -6.93
C ASP A 59 13.03 -14.59 -7.89
N GLU A 60 11.94 -15.36 -8.00
CA GLU A 60 10.85 -15.07 -8.93
C GLU A 60 10.17 -13.72 -8.69
N VAL A 61 10.15 -13.23 -7.45
CA VAL A 61 9.59 -11.90 -7.14
C VAL A 61 10.49 -10.82 -7.72
N GLU A 62 11.80 -10.96 -7.55
CA GLU A 62 12.77 -10.02 -8.09
C GLU A 62 12.84 -10.07 -9.62
N LYS A 63 12.77 -11.25 -10.23
CA LYS A 63 12.68 -11.40 -11.70
C LYS A 63 11.48 -10.64 -12.26
N LYS A 64 10.29 -10.86 -11.69
CA LYS A 64 9.07 -10.16 -12.12
C LYS A 64 9.18 -8.65 -11.95
N ARG A 65 9.80 -8.17 -10.86
CA ARG A 65 10.04 -6.74 -10.67
C ARG A 65 10.90 -6.17 -11.79
N LEU A 66 12.01 -6.84 -12.12
CA LEU A 66 12.92 -6.40 -13.18
C LEU A 66 12.24 -6.43 -14.57
N GLU A 67 11.48 -7.49 -14.86
CA GLU A 67 10.70 -7.61 -16.11
C GLU A 67 9.66 -6.48 -16.23
N GLN A 68 8.95 -6.17 -15.15
CA GLN A 68 7.98 -5.07 -15.13
C GLN A 68 8.65 -3.71 -15.32
N ILE A 69 9.80 -3.48 -14.67
CA ILE A 69 10.56 -2.25 -14.85
C ILE A 69 11.02 -2.12 -16.31
N ASP A 70 11.54 -3.18 -16.92
CA ASP A 70 11.97 -3.16 -18.32
C ASP A 70 10.81 -2.89 -19.27
N TYR A 71 9.67 -3.53 -19.04
CA TYR A 71 8.44 -3.24 -19.79
C TYR A 71 8.03 -1.77 -19.69
N LEU A 72 8.04 -1.19 -18.48
CA LEU A 72 7.68 0.21 -18.27
C LEU A 72 8.68 1.17 -18.90
N LEU A 73 9.99 0.89 -18.79
CA LEU A 73 11.03 1.69 -19.42
C LEU A 73 10.86 1.73 -20.94
N ASP A 74 10.53 0.60 -21.56
CA ASP A 74 10.28 0.54 -22.99
C ASP A 74 9.00 1.29 -23.36
N LYS A 75 7.93 1.18 -22.56
CA LYS A 75 6.70 1.96 -22.76
C LYS A 75 6.94 3.46 -22.68
N PHE A 76 7.74 3.93 -21.72
CA PHE A 76 8.06 5.34 -21.61
C PHE A 76 8.85 5.88 -22.80
N LYS A 77 9.71 5.08 -23.45
CA LYS A 77 10.42 5.48 -24.68
C LYS A 77 9.47 5.64 -25.88
N GLU A 78 8.37 4.89 -25.91
CA GLU A 78 7.36 4.97 -26.97
C GLU A 78 6.46 6.21 -26.85
N VAL A 79 6.44 6.88 -25.70
CA VAL A 79 5.56 8.04 -25.49
C VAL A 79 6.08 9.23 -26.28
N ASN A 80 5.29 9.66 -27.26
CA ASN A 80 5.53 10.89 -28.01
C ASN A 80 4.45 11.91 -27.66
N THR A 81 4.82 12.92 -26.86
CA THR A 81 3.92 14.01 -26.47
C THR A 81 4.58 15.36 -26.72
N SER A 82 3.81 16.33 -27.20
CA SER A 82 4.25 17.73 -27.33
C SER A 82 4.02 18.54 -26.05
N ASP A 83 3.34 17.97 -25.05
CA ASP A 83 3.10 18.60 -23.75
C ASP A 83 4.38 18.55 -22.89
N GLU A 84 4.89 19.72 -22.52
CA GLU A 84 6.14 19.85 -21.76
C GLU A 84 6.01 19.32 -20.33
N GLN A 85 4.86 19.51 -19.66
CA GLN A 85 4.64 18.98 -18.32
C GLN A 85 4.61 17.45 -18.34
N ALA A 86 3.98 16.88 -19.38
CA ALA A 86 3.97 15.44 -19.56
C ALA A 86 5.39 14.90 -19.81
N LYS A 87 6.22 15.59 -20.60
CA LYS A 87 7.63 15.19 -20.82
C LYS A 87 8.44 15.20 -19.53
N GLU A 88 8.37 16.27 -18.75
CA GLU A 88 9.08 16.34 -17.46
C GLU A 88 8.65 15.22 -16.51
N PHE A 89 7.35 14.94 -16.46
CA PHE A 89 6.81 13.82 -15.67
C PHE A 89 7.38 12.48 -16.15
N ILE A 90 7.33 12.21 -17.45
CA ILE A 90 7.83 10.96 -18.05
C ILE A 90 9.32 10.79 -17.79
N GLU A 91 10.13 11.83 -18.01
CA GLU A 91 11.58 11.79 -17.78
C GLU A 91 11.89 11.49 -16.31
N LYS A 92 11.16 12.12 -15.38
CA LYS A 92 11.29 11.83 -13.95
C LYS A 92 10.93 10.39 -13.62
N GLN A 93 9.81 9.86 -14.14
CA GLN A 93 9.42 8.47 -13.90
C GLN A 93 10.43 7.48 -14.49
N TYR A 94 10.94 7.77 -15.69
CA TYR A 94 11.94 6.97 -16.36
C TYR A 94 13.24 6.87 -15.52
N ASN A 95 13.74 8.00 -15.04
CA ASN A 95 14.93 8.03 -14.17
C ASN A 95 14.70 7.30 -12.85
N ASN A 96 13.53 7.47 -12.22
CA ASN A 96 13.18 6.73 -11.00
C ASN A 96 13.18 5.21 -11.22
N LEU A 97 12.70 4.74 -12.38
CA LEU A 97 12.70 3.32 -12.73
C LEU A 97 14.12 2.78 -12.95
N LEU A 98 15.00 3.55 -13.59
CA LEU A 98 16.41 3.20 -13.73
C LEU A 98 17.08 3.05 -12.37
N GLU A 99 16.91 4.03 -11.48
CA GLU A 99 17.42 3.97 -10.11
C GLU A 99 16.86 2.77 -9.34
N ASP A 100 15.55 2.48 -9.49
CA ASP A 100 14.95 1.33 -8.83
C ASP A 100 15.48 -0.01 -9.37
N LYS A 101 15.76 -0.09 -10.68
CA LYS A 101 16.34 -1.28 -11.31
C LYS A 101 17.69 -1.64 -10.70
N GLU A 102 18.51 -0.65 -10.39
CA GLU A 102 19.86 -0.85 -9.83
C GLU A 102 19.86 -1.26 -8.36
N LYS A 103 18.74 -1.09 -7.64
CA LYS A 103 18.65 -1.47 -6.23
C LYS A 103 18.76 -2.98 -6.06
N ILE A 104 19.68 -3.39 -5.20
CA ILE A 104 19.79 -4.78 -4.75
C ILE A 104 18.63 -5.07 -3.79
N LYS A 105 17.82 -6.07 -4.14
CA LYS A 105 16.78 -6.64 -3.27
C LYS A 105 17.24 -8.00 -2.76
N ASP A 106 17.01 -8.25 -1.48
CA ASP A 106 17.24 -9.59 -0.94
C ASP A 106 16.16 -10.55 -1.44
N GLY A 107 16.58 -11.73 -1.89
CA GLY A 107 15.70 -12.79 -2.37
C GLY A 107 16.06 -14.17 -1.83
N GLY A 108 15.23 -15.16 -2.17
CA GLY A 108 15.45 -16.57 -1.88
C GLY A 108 15.65 -16.89 -0.39
N LYS A 109 16.66 -17.71 -0.10
CA LYS A 109 16.95 -18.17 1.27
C LYS A 109 17.44 -17.07 2.20
N LEU A 110 18.11 -16.05 1.68
CA LEU A 110 18.57 -14.92 2.47
C LEU A 110 17.37 -14.14 3.02
N TYR A 111 16.48 -13.72 2.12
CA TYR A 111 15.26 -12.98 2.45
C TYR A 111 14.38 -13.72 3.47
N THR A 112 14.13 -15.02 3.22
CA THR A 112 13.24 -15.82 4.08
C THR A 112 13.80 -15.97 5.49
N LYS A 113 15.09 -16.32 5.64
CA LYS A 113 15.72 -16.46 6.97
C LYS A 113 15.70 -15.16 7.77
N ILE A 114 16.01 -14.02 7.15
CA ILE A 114 16.01 -12.73 7.87
C ILE A 114 14.58 -12.32 8.20
N THR A 115 13.62 -12.56 7.30
CA THR A 115 12.19 -12.35 7.59
C THR A 115 11.74 -13.16 8.80
N ASP A 116 12.13 -14.43 8.90
CA ASP A 116 11.82 -15.29 10.04
C ASP A 116 12.44 -14.76 11.34
N LEU A 117 13.69 -14.28 11.31
CA LEU A 117 14.35 -13.69 12.47
C LEU A 117 13.61 -12.44 12.98
N LEU A 118 13.17 -11.57 12.07
CA LEU A 118 12.48 -10.33 12.41
C LEU A 118 11.06 -10.60 12.95
N THR A 119 10.28 -11.41 12.24
CA THR A 119 8.86 -11.68 12.57
C THR A 119 8.69 -12.53 13.83
N ASN A 120 9.70 -13.33 14.19
CA ASN A 120 9.70 -14.09 15.45
C ASN A 120 10.42 -13.37 16.59
N ASN A 121 10.90 -12.14 16.39
CA ASN A 121 11.62 -11.42 17.43
C ASN A 121 10.68 -10.91 18.52
N SER A 122 10.90 -11.35 19.76
CA SER A 122 10.05 -11.00 20.90
C SER A 122 9.95 -9.49 21.19
N VAL A 123 11.01 -8.71 20.96
CA VAL A 123 11.00 -7.25 21.22
C VAL A 123 10.22 -6.52 20.13
N ILE A 124 10.35 -6.96 18.88
CA ILE A 124 9.56 -6.46 17.75
C ILE A 124 8.08 -6.76 17.98
N ASN A 125 7.74 -8.00 18.31
CA ASN A 125 6.36 -8.42 18.54
C ASN A 125 5.72 -7.71 19.74
N LYS A 126 6.47 -7.57 20.84
CA LYS A 126 6.06 -6.75 21.99
C LYS A 126 5.80 -5.30 21.60
N SER A 127 6.64 -4.73 20.73
CA SER A 127 6.46 -3.35 20.24
C SER A 127 5.25 -3.21 19.33
N ALA A 128 5.01 -4.19 18.45
CA ALA A 128 3.87 -4.21 17.55
C ALA A 128 2.54 -4.34 18.31
N SER A 129 2.48 -5.21 19.32
CA SER A 129 1.28 -5.46 20.14
C SER A 129 0.81 -4.26 20.96
N LYS A 130 1.63 -3.20 21.07
CA LYS A 130 1.31 -1.98 21.82
C LYS A 130 0.68 -0.89 20.94
N MET A 131 0.68 -1.06 19.62
CA MET A 131 0.06 -0.08 18.73
C MET A 131 -1.44 -0.07 18.98
N ASN A 132 -1.99 1.11 19.23
CA ASN A 132 -3.43 1.29 19.18
C ASN A 132 -3.91 1.40 17.72
N ASP A 133 -5.22 1.36 17.51
CA ASP A 133 -5.82 1.37 16.17
C ASP A 133 -5.40 2.56 15.31
N LYS A 134 -5.21 3.75 15.90
CA LYS A 134 -4.74 4.93 15.16
C LYS A 134 -3.29 4.79 14.71
N GLU A 135 -2.43 4.31 15.60
CA GLU A 135 -1.02 4.04 15.29
C GLU A 135 -0.90 2.95 14.23
N LEU A 136 -1.71 1.88 14.35
CA LEU A 136 -1.76 0.79 13.39
C LEU A 136 -2.27 1.24 12.03
N LEU A 137 -3.34 2.04 11.98
CA LEU A 137 -3.84 2.65 10.74
C LEU A 137 -2.73 3.45 10.07
N THR A 138 -2.12 4.39 10.80
CA THR A 138 -1.02 5.24 10.29
C THR A 138 0.16 4.40 9.79
N PHE A 139 0.49 3.32 10.50
CA PHE A 139 1.56 2.42 10.14
C PHE A 139 1.28 1.68 8.83
N ILE A 140 0.09 1.10 8.69
CA ILE A 140 -0.35 0.37 7.49
C ILE A 140 -0.41 1.31 6.29
N THR A 141 -1.01 2.49 6.45
CA THR A 141 -1.27 3.42 5.34
C THR A 141 -0.07 4.27 4.96
N ARG A 142 1.07 4.10 5.64
CA ARG A 142 2.32 4.78 5.31
C ARG A 142 2.80 4.45 3.89
N TYR A 143 2.58 3.21 3.47
CA TYR A 143 2.93 2.71 2.15
C TYR A 143 1.65 2.26 1.45
N ILE A 144 1.58 2.46 0.14
CA ILE A 144 0.46 2.07 -0.69
C ILE A 144 0.84 0.83 -1.51
N SER A 145 -0.13 -0.06 -1.74
CA SER A 145 0.03 -1.29 -2.52
C SER A 145 1.20 -2.16 -2.02
N VAL A 146 1.25 -2.36 -0.71
CA VAL A 146 2.31 -3.18 -0.09
C VAL A 146 2.14 -4.67 -0.46
N PRO A 147 3.23 -5.41 -0.77
CA PRO A 147 3.15 -6.84 -1.05
C PRO A 147 2.59 -7.66 0.12
N LEU A 148 3.00 -7.31 1.35
CA LEU A 148 2.71 -8.03 2.58
C LEU A 148 2.21 -7.05 3.65
N PRO A 149 0.95 -6.58 3.55
CA PRO A 149 0.32 -5.85 4.64
C PRO A 149 0.23 -6.73 5.89
N PRO A 150 0.14 -6.15 7.10
CA PRO A 150 -0.07 -6.93 8.32
C PRO A 150 -1.28 -7.86 8.20
N PRO A 151 -1.21 -9.11 8.69
CA PRO A 151 -2.37 -9.98 8.69
C PRO A 151 -3.36 -9.51 9.76
N ILE A 152 -4.53 -9.04 9.34
CA ILE A 152 -5.64 -8.66 10.22
C ILE A 152 -6.91 -9.37 9.79
N LYS A 153 -7.93 -9.41 10.65
CA LYS A 153 -9.27 -9.93 10.29
C LYS A 153 -10.21 -8.80 9.89
N GLN A 154 -11.38 -9.13 9.36
CA GLN A 154 -12.38 -8.14 8.95
C GLN A 154 -12.83 -7.27 10.13
N GLU A 155 -12.93 -7.82 11.34
CA GLU A 155 -13.31 -7.06 12.53
C GLU A 155 -12.26 -5.98 12.84
N ASP A 156 -10.98 -6.37 12.86
CA ASP A 156 -9.86 -5.45 13.07
C ASP A 156 -9.82 -4.38 11.95
N PHE A 157 -10.01 -4.78 10.70
CA PHE A 157 -10.09 -3.86 9.55
C PHE A 157 -11.20 -2.82 9.74
N ASN A 158 -12.40 -3.26 10.14
CA ASN A 158 -13.53 -2.37 10.38
C ASN A 158 -13.26 -1.40 11.53
N ASP A 159 -12.52 -1.81 12.56
CA ASP A 159 -12.14 -0.91 13.66
C ASP A 159 -11.14 0.16 13.19
N LEU A 160 -10.17 -0.19 12.33
CA LEU A 160 -9.30 0.78 11.67
C LEU A 160 -10.09 1.76 10.78
N VAL A 161 -11.08 1.27 10.03
CA VAL A 161 -11.96 2.11 9.22
C VAL A 161 -12.73 3.11 10.08
N LYS A 162 -13.31 2.68 11.21
CA LYS A 162 -14.02 3.58 12.14
C LYS A 162 -13.09 4.67 12.67
N VAL A 163 -11.83 4.36 12.97
CA VAL A 163 -10.84 5.37 13.35
C VAL A 163 -10.61 6.37 12.22
N GLY A 164 -10.38 5.89 11.00
CA GLY A 164 -10.18 6.78 9.83
C GLY A 164 -11.39 7.69 9.56
N ILE A 165 -12.62 7.15 9.67
CA ILE A 165 -13.87 7.91 9.55
C ILE A 165 -13.98 8.98 10.63
N LYS A 166 -13.69 8.62 11.89
CA LYS A 166 -13.74 9.55 13.03
C LYS A 166 -12.75 10.72 12.85
N GLU A 167 -11.61 10.45 12.22
CA GLU A 167 -10.58 11.47 11.92
C GLU A 167 -10.81 12.19 10.59
N ASP A 168 -11.88 11.86 9.85
CA ASP A 168 -12.17 12.38 8.51
C ASP A 168 -10.99 12.16 7.52
N ASN A 169 -10.17 11.12 7.75
CA ASN A 169 -8.92 10.84 7.05
C ASN A 169 -9.13 9.94 5.83
N ARG A 170 -9.64 10.53 4.76
CA ARG A 170 -10.00 9.84 3.50
C ARG A 170 -8.82 9.14 2.83
N GLU A 171 -7.65 9.79 2.82
CA GLU A 171 -6.42 9.23 2.25
C GLU A 171 -6.03 7.92 2.97
N ALA A 172 -6.09 7.90 4.30
CA ALA A 172 -5.80 6.69 5.06
C ALA A 172 -6.81 5.57 4.75
N LEU A 173 -8.10 5.89 4.65
CA LEU A 173 -9.13 4.90 4.28
C LEU A 173 -8.91 4.33 2.87
N TRP A 174 -8.63 5.18 1.89
CA TRP A 174 -8.33 4.75 0.54
C TRP A 174 -7.08 3.88 0.47
N ARG A 175 -5.97 4.30 1.10
CA ARG A 175 -4.74 3.47 1.16
C ARG A 175 -4.95 2.16 1.91
N LEU A 176 -5.79 2.15 2.94
CA LEU A 176 -6.14 0.96 3.67
C LEU A 176 -6.87 -0.03 2.74
N ALA A 177 -7.87 0.44 1.98
CA ALA A 177 -8.56 -0.40 1.00
C ALA A 177 -7.59 -0.95 -0.06
N VAL A 178 -6.74 -0.11 -0.65
CA VAL A 178 -5.74 -0.53 -1.66
C VAL A 178 -4.80 -1.61 -1.10
N ASN A 179 -4.33 -1.47 0.14
CA ASN A 179 -3.45 -2.45 0.76
C ASN A 179 -4.13 -3.81 1.02
N TYR A 180 -5.45 -3.83 1.18
CA TYR A 180 -6.23 -5.04 1.46
C TYR A 180 -7.18 -5.44 0.33
N ASP A 181 -6.91 -4.99 -0.91
CA ASP A 181 -7.69 -5.39 -2.07
C ASP A 181 -7.78 -6.93 -2.17
N LYS A 182 -8.99 -7.40 -2.47
CA LYS A 182 -9.42 -8.80 -2.56
C LYS A 182 -9.42 -9.58 -1.25
N LYS A 183 -9.09 -8.94 -0.13
CA LYS A 183 -8.96 -9.58 1.19
C LYS A 183 -10.02 -9.16 2.19
N MET A 184 -10.63 -7.99 1.99
CA MET A 184 -11.56 -7.37 2.94
C MET A 184 -12.80 -6.82 2.23
N ASP A 185 -13.89 -6.70 2.98
CA ASP A 185 -15.08 -5.95 2.60
C ASP A 185 -14.89 -4.45 2.84
N PHE A 186 -15.22 -3.64 1.84
CA PHE A 186 -15.01 -2.19 1.84
C PHE A 186 -16.29 -1.38 2.07
N THR A 187 -17.42 -2.02 2.39
CA THR A 187 -18.74 -1.38 2.50
C THR A 187 -18.72 -0.15 3.40
N LEU A 188 -18.02 -0.19 4.55
CA LEU A 188 -17.93 0.95 5.47
C LEU A 188 -17.19 2.16 4.88
N ILE A 189 -16.19 1.92 4.04
CA ILE A 189 -15.44 2.99 3.36
C ILE A 189 -16.28 3.58 2.24
N GLU A 190 -16.94 2.72 1.45
CA GLU A 190 -17.86 3.12 0.38
C GLU A 190 -18.98 4.01 0.92
N ASP A 191 -19.68 3.55 1.96
CA ASP A 191 -20.80 4.26 2.59
C ASP A 191 -20.35 5.62 3.11
N TYR A 192 -19.17 5.67 3.75
CA TYR A 192 -18.60 6.91 4.25
C TYR A 192 -18.29 7.92 3.12
N PHE A 193 -17.68 7.50 2.02
CA PHE A 193 -17.40 8.41 0.89
C PHE A 193 -18.69 8.90 0.22
N ILE A 194 -19.69 8.03 0.09
CA ILE A 194 -21.03 8.40 -0.42
C ILE A 194 -21.71 9.41 0.52
N ASP A 195 -21.70 9.17 1.83
CA ASP A 195 -22.29 10.05 2.84
C ASP A 195 -21.64 11.44 2.83
N LYS A 196 -20.32 11.50 2.60
CA LYS A 196 -19.58 12.75 2.46
C LYS A 196 -19.75 13.43 1.09
N ARG A 197 -20.44 12.80 0.14
CA ARG A 197 -20.52 13.23 -1.27
C ARG A 197 -19.13 13.41 -1.88
N ASP A 198 -18.20 12.54 -1.50
CA ASP A 198 -16.81 12.61 -1.93
C ASP A 198 -16.62 11.85 -3.24
N SER A 199 -16.81 12.56 -4.34
CA SER A 199 -16.73 11.99 -5.68
C SER A 199 -15.30 11.58 -6.04
N TYR A 200 -14.30 12.27 -5.51
CA TYR A 200 -12.90 12.00 -5.80
C TYR A 200 -12.51 10.65 -5.18
N TYR A 201 -12.62 10.50 -3.86
CA TYR A 201 -12.17 9.28 -3.19
C TYR A 201 -13.05 8.06 -3.49
N LEU A 202 -14.35 8.26 -3.79
CA LEU A 202 -15.20 7.15 -4.22
C LEU A 202 -14.76 6.58 -5.57
N ILE A 203 -14.43 7.46 -6.54
CA ILE A 203 -13.97 7.05 -7.86
C ILE A 203 -12.54 6.49 -7.80
N GLU A 204 -11.66 7.08 -7.00
CA GLU A 204 -10.31 6.53 -6.77
C GLU A 204 -10.35 5.15 -6.09
N LEU A 205 -11.32 4.90 -5.20
CA LEU A 205 -11.49 3.58 -4.61
C LEU A 205 -11.92 2.55 -5.67
N VAL A 206 -12.89 2.93 -6.51
CA VAL A 206 -13.40 2.09 -7.61
C VAL A 206 -12.30 1.81 -8.65
N SER A 207 -11.45 2.79 -8.98
CA SER A 207 -10.39 2.63 -9.98
C SER A 207 -9.20 1.82 -9.46
N ALA A 208 -8.91 1.90 -8.17
CA ALA A 208 -7.72 1.30 -7.58
C ALA A 208 -7.94 -0.12 -7.02
N THR A 209 -9.18 -0.62 -6.98
CA THR A 209 -9.51 -1.91 -6.36
C THR A 209 -10.48 -2.72 -7.21
N ASP A 210 -10.29 -4.04 -7.24
CA ASP A 210 -11.20 -4.95 -7.96
C ASP A 210 -12.34 -5.47 -7.06
N SER A 211 -12.31 -5.12 -5.76
CA SER A 211 -13.22 -5.67 -4.75
C SER A 211 -14.54 -4.94 -4.60
N VAL A 212 -14.68 -3.79 -5.26
CA VAL A 212 -15.88 -2.95 -5.17
C VAL A 212 -16.96 -3.47 -6.11
N ASN A 213 -18.18 -3.63 -5.58
CA ASN A 213 -19.35 -3.96 -6.39
C ASN A 213 -19.95 -2.69 -7.01
N LEU A 214 -19.65 -2.46 -8.29
CA LEU A 214 -20.12 -1.28 -9.04
C LEU A 214 -21.64 -1.12 -9.03
N ASP A 215 -22.42 -2.18 -9.20
CA ASP A 215 -23.88 -2.11 -9.20
C ASP A 215 -24.43 -1.66 -7.85
N ASN A 216 -23.81 -2.13 -6.76
CA ASN A 216 -24.14 -1.69 -5.40
C ASN A 216 -23.82 -0.22 -5.20
N ILE A 217 -22.64 0.25 -5.65
CA ILE A 217 -22.24 1.66 -5.58
C ILE A 217 -23.22 2.54 -6.33
N VAL A 218 -23.55 2.20 -7.57
CA VAL A 218 -24.52 2.96 -8.38
C VAL A 218 -25.86 3.04 -7.66
N SER A 219 -26.33 1.92 -7.08
CA SER A 219 -27.59 1.88 -6.34
C SER A 219 -27.58 2.80 -5.11
N LYS A 220 -26.50 2.76 -4.30
CA LYS A 220 -26.32 3.62 -3.13
C LYS A 220 -26.23 5.11 -3.52
N VAL A 221 -25.47 5.42 -4.57
CA VAL A 221 -25.30 6.78 -5.09
C VAL A 221 -26.63 7.35 -5.57
N VAL A 222 -27.42 6.61 -6.34
CA VAL A 222 -28.74 7.08 -6.78
C VAL A 222 -29.69 7.29 -5.61
N ALA A 223 -29.64 6.42 -4.60
CA ALA A 223 -30.46 6.55 -3.40
C ALA A 223 -30.19 7.86 -2.62
N THR A 224 -29.06 8.53 -2.83
CA THR A 224 -28.79 9.87 -2.26
C THR A 224 -29.70 10.97 -2.81
N ASN A 225 -30.29 10.78 -3.99
CA ASN A 225 -31.04 11.78 -4.76
C ASN A 225 -30.27 13.10 -5.02
N ASP A 226 -28.94 13.09 -4.92
CA ASP A 226 -28.10 14.27 -5.12
C ASP A 226 -27.63 14.36 -6.59
N ARG A 227 -28.38 15.12 -7.40
CA ARG A 227 -28.08 15.28 -8.84
C ARG A 227 -26.69 15.84 -9.11
N LYS A 228 -26.19 16.75 -8.26
CA LYS A 228 -24.87 17.35 -8.47
C LYS A 228 -23.78 16.32 -8.24
N PHE A 229 -23.90 15.54 -7.16
CA PHE A 229 -22.97 14.46 -6.85
C PHE A 229 -22.97 13.38 -7.94
N MET A 230 -24.16 12.98 -8.41
CA MET A 230 -24.30 11.99 -9.50
C MET A 230 -23.64 12.45 -10.81
N ILE A 231 -23.81 13.72 -11.19
CA ILE A 231 -23.18 14.28 -12.40
C ILE A 231 -21.65 14.30 -12.26
N ASP A 232 -21.14 14.70 -11.09
CA ASP A 232 -19.69 14.76 -10.86
C ASP A 232 -19.05 13.37 -10.91
N LEU A 233 -19.69 12.36 -10.32
CA LEU A 233 -19.26 10.96 -10.41
C LEU A 233 -19.26 10.46 -11.86
N ALA A 234 -20.34 10.74 -12.62
CA ALA A 234 -20.43 10.33 -14.02
C ALA A 234 -19.29 10.94 -14.85
N ASN A 235 -19.02 12.24 -14.70
CA ASN A 235 -17.93 12.90 -15.41
C ASN A 235 -16.56 12.30 -15.08
N ARG A 236 -16.25 12.13 -13.79
CA ARG A 236 -14.98 11.51 -13.34
C ARG A 236 -14.83 10.07 -13.82
N SER A 237 -15.91 9.30 -13.80
CA SER A 237 -15.88 7.92 -14.28
C SER A 237 -15.61 7.81 -15.78
N LEU A 238 -16.07 8.78 -16.58
CA LEU A 238 -15.77 8.88 -18.02
C LEU A 238 -14.31 9.27 -18.24
N GLU A 239 -13.79 10.24 -17.48
CA GLU A 239 -12.38 10.66 -17.55
C GLU A 239 -11.42 9.51 -17.27
N LEU A 240 -11.74 8.66 -16.30
CA LEU A 240 -10.94 7.47 -15.95
C LEU A 240 -11.31 6.21 -16.75
N SER A 241 -12.22 6.32 -17.71
CA SER A 241 -12.69 5.18 -18.52
C SER A 241 -13.23 4.00 -17.70
N ILE A 242 -13.78 4.27 -16.52
CA ILE A 242 -14.45 3.27 -15.67
C ILE A 242 -15.81 2.91 -16.28
N PHE A 243 -16.53 3.93 -16.76
CA PHE A 243 -17.77 3.77 -17.51
C PHE A 243 -17.62 4.36 -18.90
N THR A 244 -18.30 3.75 -19.87
CA THR A 244 -18.50 4.37 -21.18
C THR A 244 -19.68 5.34 -21.13
N LYS A 245 -19.80 6.21 -22.14
CA LYS A 245 -20.97 7.07 -22.29
C LYS A 245 -22.28 6.27 -22.35
N GLU A 246 -22.26 5.12 -23.02
CA GLU A 246 -23.42 4.22 -23.11
C GLU A 246 -23.82 3.68 -21.73
N ASP A 247 -22.85 3.33 -20.87
CA ASP A 247 -23.13 2.86 -19.51
C ASP A 247 -23.79 3.95 -18.67
N ILE A 248 -23.29 5.18 -18.76
CA ILE A 248 -23.88 6.34 -18.07
C ILE A 248 -25.31 6.61 -18.57
N ASP A 249 -25.56 6.51 -19.87
CA ASP A 249 -26.90 6.74 -20.44
C ASP A 249 -27.88 5.64 -19.98
N LYS A 250 -27.45 4.37 -19.92
CA LYS A 250 -28.24 3.26 -19.34
C LYS A 250 -28.57 3.48 -17.86
N ILE A 251 -27.62 3.98 -17.07
CA ILE A 251 -27.85 4.32 -15.66
C ILE A 251 -28.90 5.42 -15.54
N LYS A 252 -28.80 6.49 -16.34
CA LYS A 252 -29.80 7.58 -16.33
C LYS A 252 -31.20 7.07 -16.66
N GLU A 253 -31.33 6.20 -17.65
CA GLU A 253 -32.61 5.59 -18.03
C GLU A 253 -33.16 4.70 -16.90
N LYS A 254 -32.34 3.79 -16.35
CA LYS A 254 -32.73 2.87 -15.28
C LYS A 254 -33.27 3.60 -14.04
N TYR A 255 -32.73 4.77 -13.74
CA TYR A 255 -33.03 5.53 -12.52
C TYR A 255 -33.82 6.83 -12.75
N ASN A 256 -34.31 7.10 -13.97
CA ASN A 256 -35.07 8.30 -14.33
C ASN A 256 -34.38 9.62 -13.96
N LEU A 257 -33.06 9.73 -14.24
CA LEU A 257 -32.24 10.90 -13.91
C LEU A 257 -32.34 12.03 -14.94
#